data_AF-A0A2V9UXF3-F1
#
_entry.id   AF-A0A2V9UXF3-F1
#
_cell.length_a   1.000
_cell.length_b   1.000
_cell.length_c   1.000
_cell.angle_alpha   90.00
_cell.angle_beta   90.00
_cell.angle_gamma   90.00
#
_symmetry.space_group_name_H-M   'P 1'
#
loop_
_entity.id
_entity.type
_entity.pdbx_description
1 polymer ?
#
loop_
_entity_poly.entity_id
_entity_poly.type
_entity_poly.pdbx_seq_one_letter_code
_entity_poly.pdbx_strand_id
1 'polypeptide(L)'
;MDRRNVNASRVRGTRPSKIRTALWQANRFRRKFMKRIVLMALLALALPLAAFAGSSVDFTNGAGLLSGSTAGLSLSGSTLIAVNGLNGMGLVTGNLGSVRFSTGALMSGSLKGGGTFAAGGSFLVTGNGTNGIPNGVVFHGVFSGPVTWTMCKLANGTHKYMLSGAIKGMTSSGVVVGFSTQLTINTGKDLFGATSLNGQGGSVLIAGGNTNINISSVPEPGTLGLLGTGLVGLAGVLRRKLKS
;
A
#
# COMPACT_ATOMS: atom_id res chain seq x y z
N MET A 1 -75.81 -70.75 -5.90
CA MET A 1 -75.75 -70.93 -4.42
C MET A 1 -74.33 -71.42 -4.16
N ASP A 2 -73.45 -70.71 -3.45
CA ASP A 2 -73.60 -70.32 -2.06
C ASP A 2 -72.63 -69.16 -1.71
N ARG A 3 -73.03 -68.34 -0.73
CA ARG A 3 -72.31 -67.20 -0.18
C ARG A 3 -71.48 -67.62 1.04
N ARG A 4 -70.27 -67.05 1.19
CA ARG A 4 -69.68 -66.44 2.41
C ARG A 4 -68.13 -66.38 2.25
N ASN A 5 -67.51 -65.22 2.04
CA ASN A 5 -67.21 -64.13 2.98
C ASN A 5 -66.09 -64.47 3.99
N VAL A 6 -64.86 -63.97 3.76
CA VAL A 6 -63.88 -63.71 4.82
C VAL A 6 -63.17 -62.38 4.54
N ASN A 7 -63.31 -61.48 5.51
CA ASN A 7 -62.70 -60.16 5.64
C ASN A 7 -61.16 -60.23 5.67
N ALA A 8 -60.51 -59.31 4.97
CA ALA A 8 -59.18 -58.82 5.35
C ALA A 8 -59.24 -57.29 5.49
N SER A 9 -59.20 -56.86 6.74
CA SER A 9 -59.27 -55.47 7.20
C SER A 9 -58.17 -54.60 6.60
N ARG A 10 -58.59 -53.59 5.83
CA ARG A 10 -57.73 -52.54 5.27
C ARG A 10 -57.26 -51.62 6.40
N VAL A 11 -56.00 -51.74 6.80
CA VAL A 11 -55.33 -50.80 7.72
C VAL A 11 -55.35 -49.41 7.08
N ARG A 12 -56.10 -48.49 7.70
CA ARG A 12 -56.14 -47.07 7.33
C ARG A 12 -54.78 -46.45 7.65
N GLY A 13 -53.93 -46.29 6.64
CA GLY A 13 -52.78 -45.40 6.71
C GLY A 13 -53.25 -43.99 7.06
N THR A 14 -52.88 -43.53 8.25
CA THR A 14 -53.04 -42.15 8.70
C THR A 14 -52.41 -41.22 7.67
N ARG A 15 -53.25 -40.42 6.99
CA ARG A 15 -52.78 -39.36 6.09
C ARG A 15 -51.82 -38.45 6.86
N PRO A 16 -50.62 -38.15 6.34
CA PRO A 16 -49.74 -37.18 7.00
C PRO A 16 -50.46 -35.84 7.07
N SER A 17 -50.65 -35.35 8.30
CA SER A 17 -51.30 -34.07 8.58
C SER A 17 -50.62 -32.96 7.77
N LYS A 18 -51.40 -32.15 7.04
CA LYS A 18 -50.92 -30.96 6.27
C LYS A 18 -49.98 -30.04 7.08
N ILE A 19 -50.08 -30.09 8.41
CA ILE A 19 -49.25 -29.37 9.38
C ILE A 19 -47.77 -29.80 9.32
N ARG A 20 -47.48 -31.09 9.14
CA ARG A 20 -46.10 -31.60 9.09
C ARG A 20 -45.35 -31.15 7.83
N THR A 21 -46.05 -31.03 6.71
CA THR A 21 -45.49 -30.57 5.44
C THR A 21 -45.22 -29.06 5.44
N ALA A 22 -46.09 -28.26 6.09
CA ALA A 22 -45.89 -26.82 6.25
C ALA A 22 -44.69 -26.47 7.16
N LEU A 23 -44.54 -27.19 8.29
CA LEU A 23 -43.40 -27.03 9.20
C LEU A 23 -42.05 -27.38 8.54
N TRP A 24 -42.02 -28.40 7.68
CA TRP A 24 -40.82 -28.79 6.94
C TRP A 24 -40.42 -27.75 5.88
N GLN A 25 -41.40 -27.20 5.14
CA GLN A 25 -41.13 -26.12 4.17
C GLN A 25 -40.69 -24.81 4.86
N ALA A 26 -41.30 -24.45 5.99
CA ALA A 26 -40.91 -23.27 6.77
C ALA A 26 -39.47 -23.38 7.30
N ASN A 27 -39.08 -24.54 7.84
CA ASN A 27 -37.71 -24.78 8.30
C ASN A 27 -36.67 -24.76 7.17
N ARG A 28 -37.03 -25.20 5.95
CA ARG A 28 -36.16 -25.14 4.77
C ARG A 28 -35.94 -23.70 4.28
N PHE A 29 -36.98 -22.86 4.32
CA PHE A 29 -36.87 -21.43 4.04
C PHE A 29 -36.02 -20.68 5.08
N ARG A 30 -36.23 -20.95 6.36
CA ARG A 30 -35.46 -20.37 7.47
C ARG A 30 -33.95 -20.67 7.36
N ARG A 31 -33.59 -21.90 6.98
CA ARG A 31 -32.19 -22.32 6.75
C ARG A 31 -31.53 -21.59 5.56
N LYS A 32 -32.26 -21.41 4.45
CA LYS A 32 -31.75 -20.64 3.29
C LYS A 32 -31.56 -19.16 3.61
N PHE A 33 -32.46 -18.59 4.43
CA PHE A 33 -32.39 -17.17 4.83
C PHE A 33 -31.25 -16.89 5.81
N MET A 34 -31.05 -17.75 6.83
CA MET A 34 -29.93 -17.65 7.77
C MET A 34 -28.56 -17.74 7.08
N LYS A 35 -28.41 -18.65 6.10
CA LYS A 35 -27.16 -18.77 5.31
C LYS A 35 -26.84 -17.48 4.54
N ARG A 36 -27.85 -16.78 4.01
CA ARG A 36 -27.65 -15.50 3.30
C ARG A 36 -27.28 -14.37 4.24
N ILE A 37 -27.89 -14.30 5.43
CA ILE A 37 -27.55 -13.28 6.43
C ILE A 37 -26.12 -13.48 6.93
N VAL A 38 -25.72 -14.72 7.21
CA VAL A 38 -24.34 -15.02 7.62
C VAL A 38 -23.35 -14.69 6.50
N LEU A 39 -23.67 -15.02 5.24
CA LEU A 39 -22.83 -14.68 4.09
C LEU A 39 -22.69 -13.15 3.92
N MET A 40 -23.78 -12.39 4.06
CA MET A 40 -23.75 -10.94 3.96
C MET A 40 -23.02 -10.29 5.13
N ALA A 41 -23.16 -10.81 6.35
CA ALA A 41 -22.40 -10.37 7.51
C ALA A 41 -20.90 -10.67 7.36
N LEU A 42 -20.55 -11.82 6.77
CA LEU A 42 -19.17 -12.21 6.52
C LEU A 42 -18.54 -11.40 5.37
N LEU A 43 -19.30 -11.07 4.30
CA LEU A 43 -18.87 -10.10 3.29
C LEU A 43 -18.71 -8.69 3.89
N ALA A 44 -19.65 -8.24 4.72
CA ALA A 44 -19.55 -6.95 5.40
C ALA A 44 -18.35 -6.87 6.34
N LEU A 45 -17.92 -8.00 6.93
CA LEU A 45 -16.72 -8.10 7.74
C LEU A 45 -15.43 -8.20 6.91
N ALA A 46 -15.52 -8.77 5.69
CA ALA A 46 -14.39 -8.90 4.77
C ALA A 46 -14.08 -7.59 4.00
N LEU A 47 -15.07 -6.70 3.82
CA LEU A 47 -14.90 -5.43 3.13
C LEU A 47 -13.86 -4.50 3.81
N PRO A 48 -13.87 -4.31 5.15
CA PRO A 48 -12.80 -3.58 5.84
C PRO A 48 -11.43 -4.24 5.63
N LEU A 49 -11.32 -5.56 5.74
CA LEU A 49 -10.08 -6.31 5.52
C LEU A 49 -9.48 -6.09 4.13
N ALA A 50 -10.31 -5.93 3.10
CA ALA A 50 -9.85 -5.56 1.76
C ALA A 50 -9.33 -4.11 1.67
N ALA A 51 -9.89 -3.17 2.45
CA ALA A 51 -9.39 -1.80 2.56
C ALA A 51 -8.08 -1.68 3.37
N PHE A 52 -7.73 -2.71 4.14
CA PHE A 52 -6.44 -2.84 4.83
C PHE A 52 -5.33 -3.47 3.96
N ALA A 53 -5.60 -3.85 2.71
CA ALA A 53 -4.54 -4.28 1.80
C ALA A 53 -3.63 -3.06 1.51
N GLY A 54 -2.48 -3.01 2.18
CA GLY A 54 -1.50 -1.94 2.06
C GLY A 54 -1.23 -1.63 0.60
N SER A 55 -1.55 -0.41 0.19
CA SER A 55 -1.37 0.02 -1.19
C SER A 55 0.02 0.59 -1.32
N SER A 56 0.95 -0.12 -1.97
CA SER A 56 2.27 0.43 -2.27
C SER A 56 2.23 1.21 -3.58
N VAL A 57 2.86 2.38 -3.59
CA VAL A 57 3.07 3.18 -4.78
C VAL A 57 4.57 3.21 -5.10
N ASP A 58 4.94 2.79 -6.30
CA ASP A 58 6.31 2.88 -6.80
C ASP A 58 6.46 4.09 -7.71
N PHE A 59 7.49 4.90 -7.46
CA PHE A 59 7.89 6.03 -8.29
C PHE A 59 9.29 5.77 -8.84
N THR A 60 9.40 5.71 -10.16
CA THR A 60 10.68 5.60 -10.85
C THR A 60 11.03 6.93 -11.48
N ASN A 61 12.20 7.47 -11.14
CA ASN A 61 12.72 8.68 -11.74
C ASN A 61 13.96 8.38 -12.60
N GLY A 62 14.18 9.19 -13.62
CA GLY A 62 15.32 9.10 -14.54
C GLY A 62 15.99 10.46 -14.70
N ALA A 63 17.29 10.44 -15.01
CA ALA A 63 18.11 11.64 -15.16
C ALA A 63 18.09 12.54 -13.90
N GLY A 64 18.71 13.71 -14.01
CA GLY A 64 18.80 14.72 -12.96
C GLY A 64 20.22 14.90 -12.45
N LEU A 65 20.44 16.05 -11.84
CA LEU A 65 21.71 16.47 -11.28
C LEU A 65 21.68 16.26 -9.77
N LEU A 66 22.47 15.30 -9.29
CA LEU A 66 22.74 15.17 -7.86
C LEU A 66 23.97 16.01 -7.54
N SER A 67 23.79 17.03 -6.72
CA SER A 67 24.86 17.80 -6.13
C SER A 67 24.91 17.59 -4.61
N GLY A 68 26.05 17.84 -3.98
CA GLY A 68 26.10 17.81 -2.54
C GLY A 68 27.44 18.18 -1.95
N SER A 69 27.42 18.36 -0.64
CA SER A 69 28.57 18.67 0.21
C SER A 69 28.43 17.97 1.57
N THR A 70 29.29 18.29 2.53
CA THR A 70 29.09 17.88 3.94
C THR A 70 27.78 18.42 4.53
N ALA A 71 27.17 19.45 3.93
CA ALA A 71 25.86 19.97 4.34
C ALA A 71 24.67 19.08 3.88
N GLY A 72 24.90 18.15 2.96
CA GLY A 72 23.87 17.25 2.43
C GLY A 72 23.94 17.05 0.92
N LEU A 73 23.10 16.14 0.42
CA LEU A 73 22.87 15.91 -1.01
C LEU A 73 21.57 16.58 -1.45
N SER A 74 21.50 16.98 -2.72
CA SER A 74 20.33 17.57 -3.36
C SER A 74 20.19 17.07 -4.79
N LEU A 75 19.00 16.57 -5.15
CA LEU A 75 18.66 16.20 -6.51
C LEU A 75 17.71 17.23 -7.13
N SER A 76 18.09 17.72 -8.30
CA SER A 76 17.27 18.60 -9.12
C SER A 76 17.25 18.13 -10.58
N GLY A 77 16.26 18.59 -11.35
CA GLY A 77 16.15 18.28 -12.77
C GLY A 77 15.85 16.81 -13.11
N SER A 78 15.41 16.00 -12.13
CA SER A 78 15.02 14.61 -12.39
C SER A 78 13.59 14.52 -12.91
N THR A 79 13.37 13.61 -13.85
CA THR A 79 12.06 13.37 -14.47
C THR A 79 11.43 12.13 -13.85
N LEU A 80 10.16 12.21 -13.48
CA LEU A 80 9.37 11.04 -13.08
C LEU A 80 8.99 10.27 -14.35
N ILE A 81 9.53 9.07 -14.50
CA ILE A 81 9.41 8.27 -15.73
C ILE A 81 8.40 7.11 -15.63
N ALA A 82 8.14 6.64 -14.41
CA ALA A 82 7.11 5.65 -14.17
C ALA A 82 6.47 5.82 -12.79
N VAL A 83 5.18 5.49 -12.70
CA VAL A 83 4.42 5.41 -11.46
C VAL A 83 3.60 4.14 -11.50
N ASN A 84 3.61 3.34 -10.43
CA ASN A 84 2.80 2.13 -10.32
C ASN A 84 2.02 2.15 -9.00
N GLY A 85 0.74 1.79 -9.04
CA GLY A 85 -0.09 1.66 -7.83
C GLY A 85 -0.73 2.96 -7.32
N LEU A 86 -0.40 4.13 -7.90
CA LEU A 86 -0.99 5.41 -7.47
C LEU A 86 -2.50 5.40 -7.70
N ASN A 87 -3.29 5.69 -6.67
CA ASN A 87 -4.76 5.65 -6.71
C ASN A 87 -5.35 4.32 -7.24
N GLY A 88 -4.65 3.20 -7.03
CA GLY A 88 -5.07 1.89 -7.54
C GLY A 88 -4.87 1.71 -9.04
N MET A 89 -4.17 2.62 -9.71
CA MET A 89 -3.78 2.47 -11.11
C MET A 89 -2.67 1.42 -11.26
N GLY A 90 -2.59 0.80 -12.44
CA GLY A 90 -1.44 -0.03 -12.82
C GLY A 90 -0.19 0.80 -13.13
N LEU A 91 0.77 0.18 -13.81
CA LEU A 91 1.98 0.86 -14.26
C LEU A 91 1.65 1.92 -15.32
N VAL A 92 2.06 3.16 -15.04
CA VAL A 92 2.02 4.30 -15.95
C VAL A 92 3.45 4.72 -16.25
N THR A 93 3.77 4.98 -17.51
CA THR A 93 5.11 5.40 -17.96
C THR A 93 5.04 6.64 -18.85
N GLY A 94 6.09 7.47 -18.87
CA GLY A 94 6.18 8.66 -19.71
C GLY A 94 6.91 9.80 -19.02
N ASN A 95 6.79 11.03 -19.52
CA ASN A 95 7.15 12.20 -18.72
C ASN A 95 5.96 12.53 -17.81
N LEU A 96 6.02 12.07 -16.55
CA LEU A 96 4.90 12.14 -15.60
C LEU A 96 5.08 13.27 -14.57
N GLY A 97 6.20 14.00 -14.63
CA GLY A 97 6.53 15.06 -13.69
C GLY A 97 7.98 15.00 -13.23
N SER A 98 8.24 15.27 -11.95
CA SER A 98 9.60 15.38 -11.42
C SER A 98 9.75 14.82 -10.01
N VAL A 99 10.96 14.40 -9.69
CA VAL A 99 11.39 14.02 -8.33
C VAL A 99 12.51 14.95 -7.89
N ARG A 100 12.40 15.50 -6.69
CA ARG A 100 13.42 16.34 -6.07
C ARG A 100 13.59 15.92 -4.62
N PHE A 101 14.81 15.97 -4.11
CA PHE A 101 15.04 15.73 -2.69
C PHE A 101 16.26 16.49 -2.18
N SER A 102 16.34 16.62 -0.87
CA SER A 102 17.53 16.98 -0.13
C SER A 102 17.67 16.09 1.11
N THR A 103 18.90 15.82 1.54
CA THR A 103 19.18 15.11 2.80
C THR A 103 19.52 16.07 3.93
N GLY A 104 19.66 15.56 5.16
CA GLY A 104 20.39 16.27 6.22
C GLY A 104 21.91 16.30 5.96
N ALA A 105 22.65 16.88 6.92
CA ALA A 105 24.11 16.99 6.87
C ALA A 105 24.81 15.62 7.00
N LEU A 106 26.02 15.50 6.45
CA LEU A 106 26.83 14.30 6.54
C LEU A 106 27.31 14.13 8.00
N MET A 107 26.91 13.02 8.63
CA MET A 107 27.28 12.68 10.00
C MET A 107 28.58 11.89 10.08
N SER A 108 28.83 11.01 9.11
CA SER A 108 30.01 10.13 9.09
C SER A 108 30.39 9.73 7.66
N GLY A 109 31.64 9.33 7.47
CA GLY A 109 32.17 8.93 6.17
C GLY A 109 32.51 10.13 5.27
N SER A 110 32.37 9.94 3.96
CA SER A 110 32.66 10.97 2.96
C SER A 110 31.80 10.80 1.71
N LEU A 111 31.68 11.85 0.90
CA LEU A 111 30.98 11.77 -0.37
C LEU A 111 31.66 10.80 -1.36
N LYS A 112 32.99 10.66 -1.27
CA LYS A 112 33.80 9.77 -2.12
C LYS A 112 33.75 8.31 -1.69
N GLY A 113 33.82 8.05 -0.39
CA GLY A 113 33.93 6.70 0.17
C GLY A 113 32.60 6.07 0.61
N GLY A 114 31.51 6.83 0.57
CA GLY A 114 30.28 6.47 1.26
C GLY A 114 30.22 7.09 2.65
N GLY A 115 29.01 7.24 3.18
CA GLY A 115 28.77 7.89 4.46
C GLY A 115 27.32 7.79 4.92
N THR A 116 27.02 8.49 6.00
CA THR A 116 25.67 8.54 6.56
C THR A 116 25.28 9.98 6.78
N PHE A 117 24.12 10.38 6.24
CA PHE A 117 23.54 11.70 6.45
C PHE A 117 22.48 11.65 7.54
N ALA A 118 22.31 12.77 8.23
CA ALA A 118 21.25 12.95 9.21
C ALA A 118 19.86 12.86 8.56
N ALA A 119 18.86 12.54 9.39
CA ALA A 119 17.46 12.71 9.04
C ALA A 119 17.13 14.18 8.70
N GLY A 120 15.97 14.41 8.08
CA GLY A 120 15.51 15.72 7.65
C GLY A 120 15.58 15.90 6.14
N GLY A 121 15.86 17.13 5.70
CA GLY A 121 15.82 17.51 4.30
C GLY A 121 14.38 17.51 3.75
N SER A 122 14.22 17.11 2.48
CA SER A 122 12.93 17.09 1.80
C SER A 122 12.91 16.00 0.74
N PHE A 123 11.73 15.48 0.43
CA PHE A 123 11.51 14.58 -0.69
C PHE A 123 10.17 14.93 -1.33
N LEU A 124 10.20 15.31 -2.59
CA LEU A 124 9.05 15.84 -3.32
C LEU A 124 8.88 15.11 -4.64
N VAL A 125 7.70 14.55 -4.84
CA VAL A 125 7.24 14.03 -6.13
C VAL A 125 6.14 14.95 -6.62
N THR A 126 6.36 15.54 -7.79
CA THR A 126 5.39 16.42 -8.45
C THR A 126 4.94 15.75 -9.74
N GLY A 127 3.63 15.59 -9.91
CA GLY A 127 3.04 15.15 -11.16
C GLY A 127 2.72 16.33 -12.08
N ASN A 128 2.59 16.06 -13.38
CA ASN A 128 2.34 17.09 -14.39
C ASN A 128 0.92 17.05 -14.99
N GLY A 129 0.01 16.23 -14.44
CA GLY A 129 -1.36 16.12 -14.94
C GLY A 129 -1.56 15.11 -16.09
N THR A 130 -0.51 14.43 -16.55
CA THR A 130 -0.60 13.51 -17.70
C THR A 130 -0.93 12.08 -17.26
N ASN A 131 -1.60 11.33 -18.14
CA ASN A 131 -1.88 9.89 -17.98
C ASN A 131 -2.52 9.52 -16.61
N GLY A 132 -3.38 10.38 -16.07
CA GLY A 132 -4.06 10.16 -14.79
C GLY A 132 -3.25 10.51 -13.54
N ILE A 133 -2.00 10.94 -13.70
CA ILE A 133 -1.19 11.47 -12.60
C ILE A 133 -1.65 12.89 -12.25
N PRO A 134 -1.89 13.23 -10.97
CA PRO A 134 -2.30 14.59 -10.58
C PRO A 134 -1.32 15.67 -11.03
N ASN A 135 -1.82 16.86 -11.35
CA ASN A 135 -0.97 18.03 -11.55
C ASN A 135 -0.65 18.68 -10.20
N GLY A 136 0.64 18.78 -9.85
CA GLY A 136 1.08 19.30 -8.56
C GLY A 136 1.71 18.23 -7.66
N VAL A 137 1.70 18.47 -6.34
CA VAL A 137 2.37 17.59 -5.37
C VAL A 137 1.61 16.27 -5.24
N VAL A 138 2.26 15.17 -5.62
CA VAL A 138 1.75 13.80 -5.45
C VAL A 138 2.20 13.23 -4.11
N PHE A 139 3.42 13.54 -3.71
CA PHE A 139 3.98 13.16 -2.43
C PHE A 139 4.94 14.23 -1.94
N HIS A 140 4.85 14.58 -0.65
CA HIS A 140 5.90 15.32 0.03
C HIS A 140 6.28 14.61 1.33
N GLY A 141 7.56 14.59 1.65
CA GLY A 141 8.05 13.98 2.88
C GLY A 141 9.45 14.45 3.25
N VAL A 142 10.00 13.83 4.27
CA VAL A 142 11.35 14.04 4.80
C VAL A 142 12.01 12.70 5.11
N PHE A 143 13.33 12.65 5.09
CA PHE A 143 14.04 11.46 5.56
C PHE A 143 13.89 11.34 7.08
N SER A 144 13.47 10.17 7.55
CA SER A 144 13.06 9.94 8.94
C SER A 144 14.08 9.19 9.80
N GLY A 145 15.18 8.76 9.19
CA GLY A 145 16.32 8.12 9.85
C GLY A 145 17.61 8.49 9.13
N PRO A 146 18.75 7.94 9.57
CA PRO A 146 20.00 8.15 8.86
C PRO A 146 19.87 7.71 7.40
N VAL A 147 20.29 8.56 6.47
CA VAL A 147 20.31 8.26 5.04
C VAL A 147 21.67 7.69 4.70
N THR A 148 21.71 6.47 4.20
CA THR A 148 22.96 5.77 3.89
C THR A 148 23.40 6.06 2.47
N TRP A 149 24.65 6.45 2.32
CA TRP A 149 25.33 6.67 1.06
C TRP A 149 26.41 5.62 0.88
N THR A 150 26.22 4.69 -0.04
CA THR A 150 27.13 3.56 -0.25
C THR A 150 27.83 3.71 -1.59
N MET A 151 29.17 3.58 -1.58
CA MET A 151 29.98 3.48 -2.79
C MET A 151 30.36 2.02 -3.03
N CYS A 152 30.14 1.55 -4.26
CA CYS A 152 30.57 0.24 -4.72
C CYS A 152 31.50 0.40 -5.92
N LYS A 153 32.70 -0.18 -5.85
CA LYS A 153 33.60 -0.31 -7.01
C LYS A 153 33.23 -1.56 -7.80
N LEU A 154 33.04 -1.40 -9.11
CA LEU A 154 32.76 -2.50 -10.03
C LEU A 154 34.06 -3.10 -10.57
N ALA A 155 33.97 -4.32 -11.12
CA ALA A 155 35.11 -5.05 -11.68
C ALA A 155 35.84 -4.31 -12.82
N ASN A 156 35.11 -3.49 -13.59
CA ASN A 156 35.66 -2.62 -14.64
C ASN A 156 36.33 -1.33 -14.12
N GLY A 157 36.43 -1.17 -12.79
CA GLY A 157 37.00 0.00 -12.13
C GLY A 157 36.07 1.21 -12.04
N THR A 158 34.81 1.13 -12.48
CA THR A 158 33.84 2.21 -12.30
C THR A 158 33.23 2.21 -10.90
N HIS A 159 32.79 3.37 -10.43
CA HIS A 159 32.13 3.51 -9.13
C HIS A 159 30.61 3.70 -9.31
N LYS A 160 29.85 2.96 -8.52
CA LYS A 160 28.39 3.09 -8.39
C LYS A 160 28.06 3.57 -6.99
N TYR A 161 27.23 4.59 -6.89
CA TYR A 161 26.73 5.09 -5.62
C TYR A 161 25.23 4.85 -5.46
N MET A 162 24.83 4.59 -4.23
CA MET A 162 23.47 4.32 -3.81
C MET A 162 23.12 5.16 -2.58
N LEU A 163 22.01 5.89 -2.63
CA LEU A 163 21.45 6.60 -1.50
C LEU A 163 20.18 5.88 -1.03
N SER A 164 20.12 5.48 0.23
CA SER A 164 18.96 4.75 0.78
C SER A 164 18.52 5.36 2.11
N GLY A 165 17.22 5.56 2.28
CA GLY A 165 16.67 6.14 3.51
C GLY A 165 15.16 6.00 3.62
N ALA A 166 14.67 5.80 4.84
CA ALA A 166 13.24 5.78 5.12
C ALA A 166 12.64 7.19 5.00
N ILE A 167 11.50 7.33 4.32
CA ILE A 167 10.85 8.63 4.09
C ILE A 167 9.48 8.64 4.74
N LYS A 168 9.20 9.66 5.54
CA LYS A 168 7.88 9.89 6.12
C LYS A 168 7.29 11.15 5.52
N GLY A 169 6.01 11.13 5.18
CA GLY A 169 5.39 12.24 4.47
C GLY A 169 3.88 12.19 4.46
N MET A 170 3.29 13.01 3.59
CA MET A 170 1.86 13.03 3.32
C MET A 170 1.62 12.96 1.81
N THR A 171 0.55 12.26 1.44
CA THR A 171 -0.06 12.33 0.11
C THR A 171 -1.35 13.14 0.21
N SER A 172 -2.00 13.42 -0.92
CA SER A 172 -3.34 14.01 -0.96
C SER A 172 -4.42 13.18 -0.24
N SER A 173 -4.13 11.93 0.11
CA SER A 173 -5.04 10.99 0.76
C SER A 173 -4.76 10.76 2.25
N GLY A 174 -3.75 11.41 2.83
CA GLY A 174 -3.43 11.30 4.27
C GLY A 174 -1.92 11.18 4.58
N VAL A 175 -1.61 10.86 5.84
CA VAL A 175 -0.23 10.63 6.31
C VAL A 175 0.25 9.26 5.82
N VAL A 176 1.45 9.23 5.22
CA VAL A 176 2.02 8.03 4.61
C VAL A 176 3.47 7.82 5.10
N VAL A 177 3.78 6.58 5.50
CA VAL A 177 5.14 6.15 5.86
C VAL A 177 5.69 5.31 4.71
N GLY A 178 6.65 5.85 3.95
CA GLY A 178 7.28 5.18 2.82
C GLY A 178 8.74 4.79 3.06
N PHE A 179 9.34 4.08 2.11
CA PHE A 179 10.76 3.76 2.10
C PHE A 179 11.37 4.09 0.73
N SER A 180 12.26 5.07 0.67
CA SER A 180 12.91 5.41 -0.60
C SER A 180 14.27 4.74 -0.72
N THR A 181 14.48 4.09 -1.86
CA THR A 181 15.77 3.56 -2.28
C THR A 181 16.23 4.29 -3.52
N GLN A 182 16.85 5.44 -3.35
CA GLN A 182 17.34 6.20 -4.49
C GLN A 182 18.62 5.57 -5.08
N LEU A 183 18.42 4.83 -6.17
CA LEU A 183 19.42 3.88 -6.65
C LEU A 183 19.93 4.19 -8.05
N THR A 184 21.26 4.39 -8.08
CA THR A 184 22.18 4.21 -9.21
C THR A 184 22.68 5.50 -9.82
N ILE A 185 23.79 5.93 -9.25
CA ILE A 185 24.64 6.98 -9.76
C ILE A 185 25.90 6.30 -10.24
N ASN A 186 26.11 6.26 -11.55
CA ASN A 186 27.38 5.79 -12.11
C ASN A 186 28.23 7.04 -12.35
N THR A 187 29.30 7.20 -11.58
CA THR A 187 30.25 8.32 -11.76
C THR A 187 31.35 7.99 -12.77
N GLY A 188 31.24 6.86 -13.48
CA GLY A 188 32.33 6.36 -14.34
C GLY A 188 33.52 5.92 -13.50
N LYS A 189 34.75 6.19 -13.97
CA LYS A 189 35.99 5.88 -13.23
C LYS A 189 36.30 6.88 -12.13
N ASP A 190 35.69 8.07 -12.18
CA ASP A 190 35.89 9.11 -11.18
C ASP A 190 35.08 8.81 -9.91
N LEU A 191 35.52 9.40 -8.79
CA LEU A 191 34.78 9.41 -7.54
C LEU A 191 33.80 10.58 -7.52
N PHE A 192 32.70 10.45 -6.77
CA PHE A 192 31.79 11.57 -6.57
C PHE A 192 32.55 12.73 -5.90
N GLY A 193 32.55 13.91 -6.54
CA GLY A 193 33.27 15.08 -6.02
C GLY A 193 34.78 15.06 -6.23
N ALA A 194 35.29 14.22 -7.15
CA ALA A 194 36.72 14.20 -7.50
C ALA A 194 37.23 15.55 -8.04
N THR A 195 36.39 16.33 -8.71
CA THR A 195 36.74 17.64 -9.28
C THR A 195 36.55 18.82 -8.32
N SER A 196 36.03 18.59 -7.11
CA SER A 196 35.86 19.67 -6.13
C SER A 196 37.16 19.92 -5.38
N LEU A 197 37.62 21.17 -5.39
CA LEU A 197 38.71 21.67 -4.55
C LEU A 197 38.40 21.27 -3.09
N ASN A 198 39.31 20.53 -2.46
CA ASN A 198 39.20 19.96 -1.10
C ASN A 198 38.28 18.75 -0.92
N GLY A 199 37.64 18.22 -1.98
CA GLY A 199 36.82 17.01 -1.92
C GLY A 199 35.56 17.12 -1.06
N GLN A 200 35.14 18.35 -0.75
CA GLN A 200 33.99 18.65 0.13
C GLN A 200 32.69 18.88 -0.64
N GLY A 201 32.70 18.77 -1.96
CA GLY A 201 31.51 18.88 -2.79
C GLY A 201 31.59 18.03 -4.04
N GLY A 202 30.46 17.80 -4.70
CA GLY A 202 30.41 17.07 -5.95
C GLY A 202 29.10 17.24 -6.67
N SER A 203 29.11 17.05 -7.98
CA SER A 203 27.91 17.04 -8.80
C SER A 203 28.04 15.98 -9.89
N VAL A 204 26.97 15.23 -10.15
CA VAL A 204 26.93 14.22 -11.21
C VAL A 204 25.50 14.00 -11.70
N LEU A 205 25.38 13.60 -12.97
CA LEU A 205 24.12 13.14 -13.53
C LEU A 205 23.79 11.73 -13.04
N ILE A 206 22.55 11.54 -12.59
CA ILE A 206 22.09 10.23 -12.13
C ILE A 206 21.44 9.46 -13.28
N ALA A 207 21.55 8.13 -13.28
CA ALA A 207 20.84 7.31 -14.25
C ALA A 207 19.34 7.22 -13.91
N GLY A 208 19.02 7.10 -12.62
CA GLY A 208 17.66 7.09 -12.12
C GLY A 208 17.56 6.75 -10.63
N GLY A 209 16.35 6.45 -10.17
CA GLY A 209 16.05 6.02 -8.82
C GLY A 209 14.66 5.38 -8.73
N ASN A 210 14.41 4.64 -7.64
CA ASN A 210 13.12 4.02 -7.36
C ASN A 210 12.67 4.31 -5.93
N THR A 211 11.45 4.77 -5.74
CA THR A 211 10.89 5.07 -4.43
C THR A 211 9.62 4.28 -4.22
N ASN A 212 9.62 3.40 -3.21
CA ASN A 212 8.45 2.63 -2.83
C ASN A 212 7.79 3.28 -1.61
N ILE A 213 6.54 3.68 -1.75
CA ILE A 213 5.78 4.30 -0.67
C ILE A 213 4.68 3.35 -0.27
N ASN A 214 4.76 2.81 0.94
CA ASN A 214 3.69 1.99 1.48
C ASN A 214 2.61 2.88 2.10
N ILE A 215 1.44 2.94 1.46
CA ILE A 215 0.27 3.61 2.02
C ILE A 215 -0.35 2.66 3.04
N SER A 216 0.09 2.80 4.28
CA SER A 216 -0.63 2.29 5.44
C SER A 216 -1.93 3.08 5.58
N SER A 217 -3.03 2.55 5.05
CA SER A 217 -4.38 3.03 5.38
C SER A 217 -4.67 2.72 6.85
N VAL A 218 -4.16 3.53 7.78
CA VAL A 218 -4.62 3.48 9.17
C VAL A 218 -6.05 4.03 9.15
N PRO A 219 -7.07 3.24 9.48
CA PRO A 219 -8.41 3.76 9.55
C PRO A 219 -8.44 4.85 10.62
N GLU A 220 -9.12 5.93 10.30
CA GLU A 220 -9.45 6.94 11.29
C GLU A 220 -10.09 6.25 12.50
N PRO A 221 -9.75 6.63 13.75
CA PRO A 221 -10.31 6.00 14.95
C PRO A 221 -11.84 5.87 14.94
N GLY A 222 -12.53 6.77 14.22
CA GLY A 222 -13.97 6.72 14.01
C GLY A 222 -14.47 5.50 13.22
N THR A 223 -13.73 4.99 12.23
CA THR A 223 -14.15 3.81 11.44
C THR A 223 -14.05 2.52 12.27
N LEU A 224 -13.02 2.40 13.10
CA LEU A 224 -12.89 1.31 14.08
C LEU A 224 -13.96 1.40 15.17
N GLY A 225 -14.28 2.62 15.63
CA GLY A 225 -15.37 2.87 16.58
C GLY A 225 -16.75 2.51 16.01
N LEU A 226 -17.02 2.86 14.75
CA LEU A 226 -18.28 2.55 14.08
C LEU A 226 -18.41 1.04 13.80
N LEU A 227 -17.33 0.37 13.40
CA LEU A 227 -17.31 -1.10 13.24
C LEU A 227 -17.54 -1.80 14.59
N GLY A 228 -16.87 -1.33 15.65
CA GLY A 228 -17.02 -1.85 17.00
C GLY A 228 -18.45 -1.71 17.51
N THR A 229 -19.06 -0.54 17.36
CA THR A 229 -20.45 -0.31 17.79
C THR A 229 -21.46 -1.04 16.90
N GLY A 230 -21.20 -1.16 15.59
CA GLY A 230 -22.01 -1.94 14.66
C GLY A 230 -22.07 -3.44 15.00
N LEU A 231 -20.93 -4.04 15.38
CA LEU A 231 -20.85 -5.43 15.84
C LEU A 231 -21.61 -5.67 17.14
N VAL A 232 -21.51 -4.73 18.10
CA VAL A 232 -22.26 -4.78 19.36
C VAL A 232 -23.76 -4.66 19.10
N GLY A 233 -24.18 -3.77 18.21
CA GLY A 233 -25.57 -3.65 17.77
C GLY A 233 -26.12 -4.94 17.15
N LEU A 234 -25.33 -5.58 16.27
CA LEU A 234 -25.71 -6.84 15.63
C LEU A 234 -25.82 -7.99 16.65
N ALA A 235 -24.87 -8.09 17.58
CA ALA A 235 -24.91 -9.06 18.68
C ALA A 235 -26.13 -8.86 19.58
N GLY A 236 -26.52 -7.61 19.86
CA GLY A 236 -27.73 -7.27 20.60
C GLY A 236 -29.01 -7.78 19.92
N VAL A 237 -29.12 -7.59 18.60
CA VAL A 237 -30.28 -8.06 17.82
C VAL A 237 -30.34 -9.59 17.75
N LEU A 238 -29.19 -10.26 17.58
CA LEU A 238 -29.11 -11.73 17.61
C LEU A 238 -29.49 -12.30 18.99
N ARG A 239 -29.04 -11.66 20.08
CA ARG A 239 -29.42 -12.05 21.45
C ARG A 239 -30.94 -11.92 21.67
N ARG A 240 -31.56 -10.86 21.15
CA ARG A 240 -33.01 -10.67 21.23
C ARG A 240 -33.76 -11.78 20.47
N LYS A 241 -33.25 -12.23 19.32
CA LYS A 241 -33.86 -13.30 18.52
C LYS A 241 -33.62 -14.72 19.02
N LEU A 242 -32.65 -14.96 19.91
CA LEU A 242 -32.42 -16.27 20.52
C LEU A 242 -33.19 -16.47 21.83
N LYS A 243 -33.74 -15.40 22.42
CA LYS A 243 -34.61 -15.45 23.62
C LYS A 243 -36.11 -15.38 23.30
N SER A 244 -36.50 -15.27 22.04
CA SER A 244 -37.89 -15.43 21.55
C SER A 244 -37.99 -16.65 20.66
#